data_AF-A0A376P3W4-F1
#
_entry.id   AF-A0A376P3W4-F1
#
_cell.length_a   1.000
_cell.length_b   1.000
_cell.length_c   1.000
_cell.angle_alpha   90.00
_cell.angle_beta   90.00
_cell.angle_gamma   90.00
#
_symmetry.space_group_name_H-M   'P 1'
#
loop_
_entity.id
_entity.type
_entity.pdbx_description
1 polymer ?
#
loop_
_entity_poly.entity_id
_entity_poly.type
_entity_poly.pdbx_seq_one_letter_code
_entity_poly.pdbx_strand_id
1 'polypeptide(L)'
;MNGGPRKISPFFVPSTIVNMVAGHLTIMYGLRGPSISIATACTSGVHNIGHAARIIAYGDADVMVAGGAEKASTPLGVGGLARHVHYLPQ
;
A
#
# COMPACT_ATOMS: atom_id res chain seq x y z
N MET A 1 -14.51 -18.50 11.94
CA MET A 1 -13.38 -18.03 12.79
C MET A 1 -13.33 -18.91 14.03
N ASN A 2 -12.45 -19.91 14.07
CA ASN A 2 -12.32 -20.77 15.24
C ASN A 2 -11.74 -19.95 16.40
N GLY A 3 -12.53 -19.70 17.46
CA GLY A 3 -12.07 -18.99 18.67
C GLY A 3 -12.54 -17.52 18.83
N GLY A 4 -13.31 -16.98 17.89
CA GLY A 4 -13.94 -15.66 18.00
C GLY A 4 -13.00 -14.43 17.89
N PRO A 5 -13.55 -13.20 17.94
CA PRO A 5 -12.80 -11.97 17.66
C PRO A 5 -11.61 -11.70 18.59
N ARG A 6 -11.65 -12.19 19.83
CA ARG A 6 -10.56 -12.03 20.82
C ARG A 6 -9.24 -12.71 20.42
N LYS A 7 -9.26 -13.60 19.43
CA LYS A 7 -8.07 -14.28 18.89
C LYS A 7 -7.40 -13.49 17.76
N ILE A 8 -7.99 -12.39 17.30
CA ILE A 8 -7.37 -11.51 16.30
C ILE A 8 -6.24 -10.73 16.99
N SER A 9 -5.06 -10.72 16.37
CA SER A 9 -3.94 -9.93 16.86
C SER A 9 -4.31 -8.44 16.93
N PRO A 10 -3.91 -7.71 17.99
CA PRO A 10 -4.03 -6.24 18.03
C PRO A 10 -3.33 -5.56 16.84
N PHE A 11 -2.33 -6.21 16.24
CA PHE A 11 -1.60 -5.71 15.08
C PHE A 11 -2.27 -6.02 13.75
N PHE A 12 -3.40 -6.74 13.73
CA PHE A 12 -4.08 -7.11 12.50
C PHE A 12 -4.37 -5.89 11.63
N VAL A 13 -5.08 -4.88 12.17
CA VAL A 13 -5.44 -3.67 11.42
C VAL A 13 -4.21 -2.91 10.92
N PRO A 14 -3.20 -2.57 11.76
CA PRO A 14 -1.96 -1.97 11.28
C PRO A 14 -1.17 -2.81 10.27
N SER A 15 -1.28 -4.14 10.32
CA SER A 15 -0.55 -5.02 9.39
C SER A 15 -1.22 -5.17 8.03
N THR A 16 -2.51 -4.84 7.91
CA THR A 16 -3.29 -5.05 6.67
C THR A 16 -3.73 -3.77 5.97
N ILE A 17 -3.69 -2.62 6.65
CA ILE A 17 -4.12 -1.36 6.05
C ILE A 17 -3.05 -0.82 5.10
N VAL A 18 -3.46 -0.40 3.90
CA VAL A 18 -2.57 -0.08 2.78
C VAL A 18 -1.56 1.03 3.10
N ASN A 19 -1.96 2.05 3.86
CA ASN A 19 -1.10 3.18 4.18
C ASN A 19 0.06 2.83 5.12
N MET A 20 0.09 1.63 5.72
CA MET A 20 1.14 1.25 6.66
C MET A 20 2.47 0.94 6.00
N VAL A 21 2.54 0.82 4.68
CA VAL A 21 3.82 0.87 3.95
C VAL A 21 4.49 2.22 4.17
N ALA A 22 3.77 3.32 3.94
CA ALA A 22 4.26 4.67 4.21
C ALA A 22 4.44 4.91 5.72
N GLY A 23 3.46 4.50 6.53
CA GLY A 23 3.50 4.65 7.98
C GLY A 23 4.71 3.99 8.65
N HIS A 24 5.09 2.78 8.23
CA HIS A 24 6.30 2.13 8.74
C HIS A 24 7.57 2.92 8.38
N LEU A 25 7.71 3.40 7.14
CA LEU A 25 8.88 4.20 6.73
C LEU A 25 8.96 5.50 7.53
N THR A 26 7.81 6.17 7.72
CA THR A 26 7.69 7.38 8.53
C THR A 26 8.19 7.14 9.96
N ILE A 27 7.79 6.04 10.60
CA ILE A 27 8.23 5.68 11.94
C ILE A 27 9.73 5.32 11.96
N MET A 28 10.18 4.46 11.03
CA MET A 28 11.56 3.96 10.99
C MET A 28 12.59 5.07 10.76
N TYR A 29 12.26 6.07 9.94
CA TYR A 29 13.17 7.15 9.59
C TYR A 29 12.83 8.48 10.28
N GLY A 30 11.84 8.51 11.17
CA GLY A 30 11.43 9.72 11.90
C GLY A 30 10.93 10.84 10.99
N LEU A 31 10.29 10.50 9.85
CA LEU A 31 9.77 11.48 8.90
C LEU A 31 8.53 12.16 9.49
N ARG A 32 8.41 13.48 9.33
CA ARG A 32 7.31 14.27 9.93
C ARG A 32 6.51 15.10 8.92
N GLY A 33 6.87 15.03 7.64
CA GLY A 33 6.13 15.65 6.54
C GLY A 33 4.90 14.85 6.11
N PRO A 34 4.30 15.18 4.96
CA PRO A 34 3.14 14.46 4.42
C PRO A 34 3.39 12.95 4.28
N SER A 35 2.50 12.13 4.84
CA SER A 35 2.57 10.66 4.80
C SER A 35 1.30 10.10 4.16
N ILE A 36 1.37 9.83 2.86
CA ILE A 36 0.22 9.49 2.01
C ILE A 36 0.49 8.17 1.26
N SER A 37 -0.56 7.39 1.01
CA SER A 37 -0.51 6.17 0.20
C SER A 37 -1.69 6.12 -0.76
N ILE A 38 -1.43 6.29 -2.04
CA ILE A 38 -2.42 6.21 -3.12
C ILE A 38 -2.46 4.79 -3.67
N ALA A 39 -3.67 4.21 -3.72
CA ALA A 39 -3.91 2.88 -4.26
C ALA A 39 -4.77 2.97 -5.53
N THR A 40 -4.17 2.63 -6.67
CA THR A 40 -4.76 2.68 -8.02
C THR A 40 -4.34 1.46 -8.83
N ALA A 41 -4.39 0.27 -8.21
CA ALA A 41 -3.94 -0.99 -8.80
C ALA A 41 -2.49 -0.89 -9.34
N CYS A 42 -2.23 -1.34 -10.57
CA CYS A 42 -0.89 -1.41 -11.16
C CYS A 42 -0.20 -0.04 -11.29
N THR A 43 -0.95 1.06 -11.33
CA THR A 43 -0.38 2.41 -11.47
C THR A 43 -0.11 3.09 -10.12
N SER A 44 -0.35 2.40 -9.00
CA SER A 44 -0.15 2.97 -7.65
C SER A 44 1.23 3.58 -7.46
N GLY A 45 2.30 2.89 -7.87
CA GLY A 45 3.66 3.40 -7.71
C GLY A 45 3.88 4.73 -8.44
N VAL A 46 3.47 4.82 -9.70
CA VAL A 46 3.63 6.04 -10.50
C VAL A 46 2.73 7.18 -10.02
N HIS A 47 1.52 6.89 -9.53
CA HIS A 47 0.67 7.90 -8.92
C HIS A 47 1.28 8.44 -7.62
N ASN A 48 1.86 7.60 -6.77
CA ASN A 48 2.54 8.08 -5.55
C ASN A 48 3.76 8.94 -5.88
N ILE A 49 4.55 8.58 -6.89
CA ILE A 49 5.69 9.38 -7.36
C ILE A 49 5.22 10.74 -7.89
N GLY A 50 4.21 10.75 -8.78
CA GLY A 50 3.66 12.00 -9.33
C GLY A 50 3.03 12.89 -8.26
N HIS A 51 2.37 12.29 -7.26
CA HIS A 51 1.78 13.03 -6.15
C HIS A 51 2.86 13.63 -5.24
N ALA A 52 3.93 12.89 -4.94
CA ALA A 52 5.08 13.41 -4.20
C ALA A 52 5.74 14.59 -4.91
N ALA A 53 5.89 14.51 -6.24
CA ALA A 53 6.38 15.63 -7.04
C ALA A 53 5.47 16.87 -6.93
N ARG A 54 4.14 16.68 -6.91
CA ARG A 54 3.19 17.78 -6.71
C ARG A 54 3.28 18.39 -5.29
N ILE A 55 3.40 17.56 -4.26
CA ILE A 55 3.59 18.02 -2.87
C ILE A 55 4.83 18.91 -2.77
N ILE A 56 5.94 18.50 -3.37
CA ILE A 56 7.17 19.30 -3.41
C ILE A 56 6.94 20.59 -4.21
N ALA A 57 6.34 20.50 -5.40
CA ALA A 57 6.09 21.65 -6.26
C ALA A 57 5.16 22.70 -5.63
N TYR A 58 4.26 22.28 -4.73
CA TYR A 58 3.33 23.17 -4.02
C TYR A 58 3.93 23.73 -2.72
N GLY A 59 5.15 23.32 -2.35
CA GLY A 59 5.83 23.79 -1.14
C GLY A 59 5.36 23.12 0.15
N ASP A 60 4.63 22.00 0.05
CA ASP A 60 4.14 21.25 1.22
C ASP A 60 5.24 20.37 1.85
N ALA A 61 6.32 20.08 1.11
CA ALA A 61 7.51 19.40 1.59
C ALA A 61 8.75 19.72 0.74
N ASP A 62 9.94 19.74 1.34
CA ASP A 62 11.20 19.95 0.60
C ASP A 62 11.71 18.67 -0.09
N VAL A 63 11.46 17.51 0.54
CA VAL A 63 11.91 16.20 0.08
C VAL A 63 10.83 15.16 0.39
N MET A 64 10.64 14.21 -0.51
CA MET A 64 9.68 13.11 -0.35
C MET A 64 10.33 11.76 -0.67
N VAL A 65 10.05 10.75 0.15
CA VAL A 65 10.28 9.34 -0.19
C VAL A 65 9.02 8.82 -0.88
N ALA A 66 9.14 8.32 -2.11
CA ALA A 66 7.99 7.93 -2.92
C ALA A 66 8.21 6.58 -3.64
N GLY A 67 7.12 5.83 -3.83
CA GLY A 67 7.15 4.53 -4.51
C GLY A 67 5.87 3.72 -4.28
N GLY A 68 5.98 2.39 -4.40
CA GLY A 68 4.92 1.44 -4.09
C GLY A 68 5.51 0.06 -3.78
N ALA A 69 4.78 -0.73 -2.99
CA ALA A 69 5.16 -2.10 -2.62
C ALA A 69 3.92 -3.00 -2.64
N GLU A 70 4.12 -4.28 -2.99
CA GLU A 70 3.05 -5.26 -3.11
C GLU A 70 3.57 -6.67 -2.79
N LYS A 71 2.72 -7.53 -2.22
CA LYS A 71 3.01 -8.95 -2.01
C LYS A 71 1.81 -9.82 -2.36
N ALA A 72 1.34 -9.70 -3.59
CA ALA A 72 0.23 -10.49 -4.13
C ALA A 72 0.60 -11.95 -4.48
N SER A 73 1.85 -12.39 -4.28
CA SER A 73 2.32 -13.75 -4.62
C SER A 73 1.91 -14.84 -3.61
N THR A 74 0.81 -14.64 -2.89
CA THR A 74 0.17 -15.70 -2.09
C THR A 74 -0.62 -16.64 -3.01
N PRO A 75 -0.91 -17.89 -2.59
CA PRO A 75 -1.77 -18.78 -3.37
C PRO A 75 -3.12 -18.15 -3.73
N LEU A 76 -3.70 -17.36 -2.81
CA LEU A 76 -4.94 -16.63 -3.04
C LEU A 76 -4.77 -15.53 -4.11
N GLY A 77 -3.72 -14.72 -4.00
CA GLY A 77 -3.48 -13.62 -4.95
C GLY A 77 -3.15 -14.13 -6.36
N VAL A 78 -2.29 -15.14 -6.48
CA VAL A 78 -1.97 -15.78 -7.76
C VAL A 78 -3.21 -16.47 -8.34
N GLY A 79 -3.93 -17.25 -7.55
CA GLY A 79 -5.14 -17.94 -8.00
C GLY A 79 -6.25 -16.98 -8.44
N GLY A 80 -6.44 -15.87 -7.72
CA GLY A 80 -7.40 -14.83 -8.07
C GLY A 80 -7.05 -14.15 -9.40
N LEU A 81 -5.79 -13.76 -9.60
CA LEU A 81 -5.33 -13.15 -10.84
C LEU A 81 -5.35 -14.14 -12.02
N ALA A 82 -4.95 -15.39 -11.79
CA ALA A 82 -5.01 -16.45 -12.79
C ALA A 82 -6.46 -16.73 -13.22
N ARG A 83 -7.41 -16.77 -12.29
CA ARG A 83 -8.82 -16.98 -12.63
C ARG A 83 -9.38 -15.81 -13.44
N HIS A 84 -8.92 -14.57 -13.19
CA HIS A 84 -9.31 -13.42 -14.00
C HIS A 84 -8.88 -13.59 -15.46
N VAL A 85 -7.66 -14.07 -15.73
CA VAL A 85 -7.21 -14.31 -17.12
C VAL A 85 -7.91 -15.50 -17.79
N HIS A 86 -8.33 -16.51 -17.02
CA HIS A 86 -9.10 -17.66 -17.54
C HIS A 86 -10.62 -17.37 -17.71
N TYR A 87 -11.10 -16.18 -17.35
CA TYR A 87 -12.48 -15.76 -17.59
C TYR A 87 -12.60 -14.77 -18.78
N LEU A 88 -11.51 -14.44 -19.46
CA LEU A 88 -11.59 -13.81 -20.78
C LEU A 88 -12.25 -14.82 -21.73
N PRO A 89 -13.38 -14.47 -22.37
CA PRO A 89 -14.02 -15.37 -23.31
C PRO A 89 -13.02 -15.68 -24.43
N GLN A 90 -12.82 -16.96 -24.72
CA GLN A 90 -12.40 -17.36 -26.05
C GLN A 90 -13.49 -16.99 -27.04
#